data_AF-A0AAU0KIZ5-F1
#
_entry.id   AF-A0AAU0KIZ5-F1
#
_cell.length_a   1.000
_cell.length_b   1.000
_cell.length_c   1.000
_cell.angle_alpha   90.00
_cell.angle_beta   90.00
_cell.angle_gamma   90.00
#
_symmetry.space_group_name_H-M   'P 1'
#
loop_
_entity.id
_entity.type
_entity.pdbx_description
1 polymer ?
#
loop_
_entity_poly.entity_id
_entity_poly.type
_entity_poly.pdbx_seq_one_letter_code
_entity_poly.pdbx_strand_id
1 'polypeptide(L)'
;MPGLAHADIQGFILRTYAMPALRVFALKVVEPQAARHFLGELVKGATSSQDLPQLATATDWTVKPSYCLNVGLTYPGLAALGVPPDSLSSFPEEFAAGAVARAERVGDTGRSSPENWIGQLASPNLHVLLFLFAQTEDVMEQVTTRLRAMYASDGAMSELSLHEARSLPESKAHFGYRDGFAQPTIDGGLPPAVPDVLPKAPAGEFLFGHPSQYADFTYPAPIPPALGENGSFAAFRILSQDCDGFEQFLTEAAIQTGLDRELIAAKLCGRWRNGVPLSLSPDSPGNHIPLEKRNSFDYVPSTSVRDAFDDRRGYRCPLGSHIRRMNPRNSVVAGDSGLKRRIIRRGLPYGPPYDPLNPGDGIDRGLLGLFIGVSIKDQFEFLMSEWANKGSFAPGLRGIRDPIIGDNSVSNATFLIPVQGQKRPIELSGLSSFVNCRGAAYCFLPSGTAIRYISALPSSPA
;
A
#
# COMPACT_ATOMS: atom_id res chain seq x y z
N MET A 1 -16.47 5.24 -24.02
CA MET A 1 -15.91 3.97 -23.48
C MET A 1 -17.01 3.32 -22.67
N PRO A 2 -17.28 2.00 -22.83
CA PRO A 2 -18.15 1.31 -21.90
C PRO A 2 -17.63 1.51 -20.47
N GLY A 3 -18.53 1.64 -19.49
CA GLY A 3 -18.14 1.83 -18.09
C GLY A 3 -17.36 0.63 -17.53
N LEU A 4 -16.66 0.83 -16.41
CA LEU A 4 -15.95 -0.25 -15.73
C LEU A 4 -16.91 -1.34 -15.28
N ALA A 5 -16.52 -2.61 -15.46
CA ALA A 5 -17.29 -3.76 -14.98
C ALA A 5 -17.13 -3.94 -13.46
N HIS A 6 -17.76 -3.06 -12.66
CA HIS A 6 -17.57 -3.01 -11.20
C HIS A 6 -17.84 -4.34 -10.49
N ALA A 7 -18.78 -5.14 -10.97
CA ALA A 7 -19.07 -6.47 -10.42
C ALA A 7 -17.97 -7.51 -10.66
N ASP A 8 -17.05 -7.24 -11.59
CA ASP A 8 -15.94 -8.12 -11.94
C ASP A 8 -14.62 -7.73 -11.23
N ILE A 9 -14.54 -6.50 -10.71
CA ILE A 9 -13.32 -5.94 -10.11
C ILE A 9 -13.35 -6.13 -8.59
N GLN A 10 -12.25 -6.60 -8.00
CA GLN A 10 -12.11 -6.67 -6.54
C GLN A 10 -12.26 -5.29 -5.90
N GLY A 11 -13.15 -5.18 -4.92
CA GLY A 11 -13.67 -3.90 -4.46
C GLY A 11 -12.60 -2.95 -3.93
N PHE A 12 -11.57 -3.46 -3.24
CA PHE A 12 -10.55 -2.62 -2.61
C PHE A 12 -9.66 -1.86 -3.59
N ILE A 13 -9.68 -2.20 -4.89
CA ILE A 13 -8.99 -1.46 -5.94
C ILE A 13 -9.70 -0.11 -6.13
N LEU A 14 -11.02 -0.13 -6.33
CA LEU A 14 -11.79 1.09 -6.65
C LEU A 14 -12.57 1.70 -5.48
N ARG A 15 -12.58 1.03 -4.31
CA ARG A 15 -13.32 1.44 -3.13
C ARG A 15 -12.45 1.39 -1.88
N THR A 16 -12.60 2.38 -1.01
CA THR A 16 -12.12 2.31 0.37
C THR A 16 -13.23 1.73 1.24
N TYR A 17 -12.98 0.60 1.91
CA TYR A 17 -13.98 -0.02 2.77
C TYR A 17 -14.20 0.73 4.09
N ALA A 18 -13.20 1.45 4.59
CA ALA A 18 -13.24 2.15 5.89
C ALA A 18 -13.77 1.22 7.01
N MET A 19 -13.17 0.03 7.10
CA MET A 19 -13.50 -0.98 8.12
C MET A 19 -12.40 -1.01 9.19
N PRO A 20 -12.75 -1.18 10.47
CA PRO A 20 -11.81 -1.07 11.58
C PRO A 20 -10.90 -2.29 11.76
N ALA A 21 -11.24 -3.45 11.20
CA ALA A 21 -10.46 -4.68 11.34
C ALA A 21 -10.04 -5.25 9.97
N LEU A 22 -8.83 -5.78 9.92
CA LEU A 22 -8.25 -6.52 8.80
C LEU A 22 -7.60 -7.80 9.33
N ARG A 23 -7.88 -8.91 8.68
CA ARG A 23 -7.21 -10.20 8.86
C ARG A 23 -6.69 -10.70 7.51
N VAL A 24 -5.43 -11.09 7.50
CA VAL A 24 -4.72 -11.59 6.32
C VAL A 24 -4.33 -13.03 6.56
N PHE A 25 -4.86 -13.93 5.73
CA PHE A 25 -4.48 -15.35 5.73
C PHE A 25 -3.38 -15.56 4.72
N ALA A 26 -2.27 -16.18 5.12
CA ALA A 26 -1.26 -16.69 4.21
C ALA A 26 -1.47 -18.19 4.05
N LEU A 27 -1.77 -18.63 2.83
CA LEU A 27 -2.17 -20.02 2.56
C LEU A 27 -1.25 -20.68 1.54
N LYS A 28 -1.06 -21.99 1.71
CA LYS A 28 -0.43 -22.88 0.74
C LYS A 28 -1.50 -23.76 0.11
N VAL A 29 -1.54 -23.80 -1.22
CA VAL A 29 -2.28 -24.82 -1.99
C VAL A 29 -1.71 -26.21 -1.71
N VAL A 30 -2.57 -27.12 -1.24
CA VAL A 30 -2.24 -28.52 -0.95
C VAL A 30 -2.82 -29.42 -2.03
N GLU A 31 -4.12 -29.27 -2.31
CA GLU A 31 -4.80 -30.00 -3.38
C GLU A 31 -5.32 -29.02 -4.45
N PRO A 32 -4.67 -28.93 -5.63
CA PRO A 32 -4.98 -27.93 -6.65
C PRO A 32 -6.44 -27.91 -7.08
N GLN A 33 -7.07 -29.08 -7.29
CA GLN A 33 -8.46 -29.13 -7.74
C GLN A 33 -9.42 -28.58 -6.66
N ALA A 34 -9.21 -28.96 -5.41
CA ALA A 34 -10.00 -28.47 -4.28
C ALA A 34 -9.76 -26.96 -4.02
N ALA A 35 -8.53 -26.47 -4.20
CA ALA A 35 -8.22 -25.04 -4.09
C ALA A 35 -8.88 -24.21 -5.20
N ARG A 36 -8.89 -24.71 -6.44
CA ARG A 36 -9.64 -24.11 -7.55
C ARG A 36 -11.14 -24.07 -7.27
N HIS A 37 -11.70 -25.14 -6.72
CA HIS A 37 -13.10 -25.19 -6.30
C HIS A 37 -13.42 -24.14 -5.23
N PHE A 38 -12.61 -24.06 -4.17
CA PHE A 38 -12.72 -23.04 -3.13
C PHE A 38 -12.77 -21.63 -3.72
N LEU A 39 -11.84 -21.29 -4.63
CA LEU A 39 -11.81 -19.98 -5.29
C LEU A 39 -13.08 -19.72 -6.10
N GLY A 40 -13.58 -20.74 -6.81
CA GLY A 40 -14.84 -20.67 -7.55
C GLY A 40 -16.04 -20.35 -6.66
N GLU A 41 -16.12 -20.92 -5.45
CA GLU A 41 -17.20 -20.64 -4.49
C GLU A 41 -17.23 -19.17 -4.05
N LEU A 42 -16.09 -18.48 -4.03
CA LEU A 42 -16.02 -17.06 -3.63
C LEU A 42 -16.66 -16.11 -4.65
N VAL A 43 -16.93 -16.56 -5.88
CA VAL A 43 -17.42 -15.70 -6.99
C VAL A 43 -18.74 -16.17 -7.59
N LYS A 44 -19.47 -17.07 -6.92
CA LYS A 44 -20.80 -17.53 -7.35
C LYS A 44 -21.91 -16.51 -7.07
N GLY A 45 -21.69 -15.59 -6.14
CA GLY A 45 -22.70 -14.68 -5.64
C GLY A 45 -23.57 -15.33 -4.56
N ALA A 46 -24.41 -14.53 -3.90
CA ALA A 46 -25.23 -14.94 -2.75
C ALA A 46 -26.44 -15.84 -3.11
N THR A 47 -26.37 -16.60 -4.21
CA THR A 47 -27.48 -17.44 -4.71
C THR A 47 -27.52 -18.83 -4.08
N SER A 48 -26.53 -19.22 -3.26
CA SER A 48 -26.51 -20.50 -2.56
C SER A 48 -27.22 -20.41 -1.21
N SER A 49 -27.88 -21.50 -0.82
CA SER A 49 -28.53 -21.66 0.50
C SER A 49 -27.55 -21.74 1.68
N GLN A 50 -26.25 -21.78 1.40
CA GLN A 50 -25.18 -21.74 2.38
C GLN A 50 -24.59 -20.33 2.37
N ASP A 51 -24.65 -19.62 3.49
CA ASP A 51 -24.12 -18.27 3.70
C ASP A 51 -22.57 -18.28 3.67
N LEU A 52 -22.01 -18.64 2.52
CA LEU A 52 -20.58 -18.77 2.26
C LEU A 52 -19.96 -17.39 2.01
N PRO A 53 -18.77 -17.12 2.58
CA PRO A 53 -18.01 -15.92 2.27
C PRO A 53 -17.87 -15.66 0.77
N GLN A 54 -18.20 -14.44 0.32
CA GLN A 54 -18.12 -14.02 -1.08
C GLN A 54 -17.07 -12.93 -1.28
N LEU A 55 -16.46 -12.90 -2.47
CA LEU A 55 -15.56 -11.85 -2.91
C LEU A 55 -16.28 -10.50 -2.94
N ALA A 56 -15.70 -9.50 -2.30
CA ALA A 56 -16.18 -8.13 -2.37
C ALA A 56 -15.82 -7.50 -3.72
N THR A 57 -16.81 -6.93 -4.40
CA THR A 57 -16.65 -6.31 -5.72
C THR A 57 -16.70 -4.78 -5.61
N ALA A 58 -16.32 -4.09 -6.69
CA ALA A 58 -16.39 -2.63 -6.78
C ALA A 58 -17.81 -2.09 -6.99
N THR A 59 -18.82 -2.98 -7.07
CA THR A 59 -20.24 -2.61 -7.22
C THR A 59 -20.67 -1.65 -6.11
N ASP A 60 -21.55 -0.71 -6.43
CA ASP A 60 -22.11 0.17 -5.43
C ASP A 60 -23.02 -0.56 -4.45
N TRP A 61 -22.96 -0.13 -3.18
CA TRP A 61 -23.76 -0.69 -2.11
C TRP A 61 -24.71 0.37 -1.57
N THR A 62 -25.99 0.02 -1.45
CA THR A 62 -26.96 0.81 -0.68
C THR A 62 -26.75 0.63 0.82
N VAL A 63 -26.38 -0.58 1.24
CA VAL A 63 -26.04 -0.94 2.62
C VAL A 63 -24.62 -1.47 2.66
N LYS A 64 -23.79 -0.92 3.55
CA LYS A 64 -22.40 -1.35 3.70
C LYS A 64 -22.36 -2.82 4.18
N PRO A 65 -21.67 -3.74 3.47
CA PRO A 65 -21.46 -5.11 3.89
C PRO A 65 -20.81 -5.20 5.27
N SER A 66 -21.16 -6.22 6.05
CA SER A 66 -20.55 -6.46 7.37
C SER A 66 -19.06 -6.85 7.26
N TYR A 67 -18.66 -7.44 6.14
CA TYR A 67 -17.28 -7.77 5.79
C TYR A 67 -17.01 -7.54 4.31
N CYS A 68 -15.73 -7.44 3.94
CA CYS A 68 -15.26 -7.48 2.56
C CYS A 68 -14.09 -8.45 2.43
N LEU A 69 -14.21 -9.46 1.57
CA LEU A 69 -13.17 -10.45 1.29
C LEU A 69 -12.52 -10.18 -0.08
N ASN A 70 -11.20 -10.28 -0.16
CA ASN A 70 -10.43 -10.10 -1.39
C ASN A 70 -9.36 -11.19 -1.48
N VAL A 71 -8.91 -11.50 -2.69
CA VAL A 71 -7.97 -12.60 -2.97
C VAL A 71 -6.74 -12.05 -3.70
N GLY A 72 -5.55 -12.37 -3.19
CA GLY A 72 -4.29 -12.19 -3.89
C GLY A 72 -3.64 -13.54 -4.18
N LEU A 73 -3.12 -13.72 -5.39
CA LEU A 73 -2.40 -14.92 -5.82
C LEU A 73 -0.94 -14.57 -6.09
N THR A 74 0.00 -15.30 -5.51
CA THR A 74 1.42 -15.16 -5.86
C THR A 74 1.72 -15.91 -7.16
N TYR A 75 2.86 -15.65 -7.79
CA TYR A 75 3.27 -16.42 -8.97
C TYR A 75 3.41 -17.93 -8.68
N PRO A 76 4.07 -18.38 -7.58
CA PRO A 76 4.03 -19.78 -7.17
C PRO A 76 2.61 -20.30 -6.91
N GLY A 77 1.70 -19.45 -6.41
CA GLY A 77 0.30 -19.81 -6.21
C GLY A 77 -0.46 -20.07 -7.50
N LEU A 78 -0.26 -19.25 -8.54
CA LEU A 78 -0.83 -19.50 -9.87
C LEU A 78 -0.31 -20.83 -10.45
N ALA A 79 0.99 -21.11 -10.30
CA ALA A 79 1.57 -22.38 -10.71
C ALA A 79 0.98 -23.57 -9.92
N ALA A 80 0.85 -23.44 -8.59
CA ALA A 80 0.26 -24.46 -7.74
C ALA A 80 -1.23 -24.71 -8.02
N LEU A 81 -1.96 -23.70 -8.51
CA LEU A 81 -3.35 -23.84 -8.97
C LEU A 81 -3.47 -24.52 -10.34
N GLY A 82 -2.36 -24.75 -11.05
CA GLY A 82 -2.33 -25.40 -12.36
C GLY A 82 -2.55 -24.45 -13.54
N VAL A 83 -2.29 -23.15 -13.37
CA VAL A 83 -2.33 -22.20 -14.51
C VAL A 83 -1.31 -22.67 -15.58
N PRO A 84 -1.69 -22.74 -16.87
CA PRO A 84 -0.81 -23.26 -17.92
C PRO A 84 0.52 -22.49 -18.03
N PRO A 85 1.64 -23.15 -18.40
CA PRO A 85 2.94 -22.51 -18.56
C PRO A 85 2.95 -21.29 -19.50
N ASP A 86 2.21 -21.35 -20.61
CA ASP A 86 2.09 -20.24 -21.56
C ASP A 86 1.36 -19.03 -20.96
N SER A 87 0.39 -19.27 -20.07
CA SER A 87 -0.26 -18.22 -19.29
C SER A 87 0.66 -17.66 -18.20
N LEU A 88 1.40 -18.51 -17.50
CA LEU A 88 2.36 -18.08 -16.48
C LEU A 88 3.46 -17.21 -17.07
N SER A 89 4.01 -17.58 -18.24
CA SER A 89 5.07 -16.83 -18.90
C SER A 89 4.65 -15.45 -19.42
N SER A 90 3.34 -15.17 -19.46
CA SER A 90 2.80 -13.87 -19.85
C SER A 90 2.81 -12.83 -18.71
N PHE A 91 3.06 -13.24 -17.48
CA PHE A 91 3.17 -12.30 -16.36
C PHE A 91 4.49 -11.52 -16.37
N PRO A 92 4.52 -10.29 -15.85
CA PRO A 92 5.75 -9.49 -15.75
C PRO A 92 6.84 -10.17 -14.91
N GLU A 93 8.10 -9.96 -15.30
CA GLU A 93 9.28 -10.55 -14.68
C GLU A 93 9.35 -10.28 -13.17
N GLU A 94 9.05 -9.06 -12.73
CA GLU A 94 9.10 -8.69 -11.32
C GLU A 94 8.06 -9.43 -10.47
N PHE A 95 6.88 -9.72 -11.03
CA PHE A 95 5.85 -10.51 -10.35
C PHE A 95 6.25 -11.99 -10.31
N ALA A 96 6.78 -12.51 -11.42
CA ALA A 96 7.27 -13.89 -11.50
C ALA A 96 8.44 -14.16 -10.53
N ALA A 97 9.36 -13.20 -10.38
CA ALA A 97 10.46 -13.27 -9.42
C ALA A 97 9.98 -13.22 -7.97
N GLY A 98 8.92 -12.46 -7.69
CA GLY A 98 8.30 -12.35 -6.37
C GLY A 98 9.07 -11.48 -5.38
N ALA A 99 8.43 -11.17 -4.25
CA ALA A 99 8.94 -10.17 -3.30
C ALA A 99 10.31 -10.51 -2.68
N VAL A 100 10.59 -11.80 -2.44
CA VAL A 100 11.88 -12.25 -1.86
C VAL A 100 13.04 -11.92 -2.77
N ALA A 101 12.97 -12.29 -4.06
CA ALA A 101 14.02 -12.01 -5.03
C ALA A 101 14.14 -10.52 -5.35
N ARG A 102 13.11 -9.74 -5.06
CA ARG A 102 13.03 -8.28 -5.31
C ARG A 102 13.30 -7.43 -4.06
N ALA A 103 13.57 -8.05 -2.91
CA ALA A 103 13.70 -7.38 -1.62
C ALA A 103 14.78 -6.28 -1.62
N GLU A 104 16.00 -6.60 -2.05
CA GLU A 104 17.11 -5.63 -2.08
C GLU A 104 16.78 -4.40 -2.94
N ARG A 105 16.09 -4.60 -4.08
CA ARG A 105 15.67 -3.51 -4.96
C ARG A 105 14.79 -2.48 -4.26
N VAL A 106 13.91 -2.92 -3.36
CA VAL A 106 12.99 -2.03 -2.62
C VAL A 106 13.55 -1.57 -1.27
N GLY A 107 14.82 -1.88 -0.98
CA GLY A 107 15.49 -1.50 0.27
C GLY A 107 15.23 -2.45 1.43
N ASP A 108 14.73 -3.65 1.18
CA ASP A 108 14.55 -4.69 2.19
C ASP A 108 15.87 -5.43 2.43
N THR A 109 16.77 -4.77 3.15
CA THR A 109 18.11 -5.26 3.50
C THR A 109 18.27 -5.30 5.03
N GLY A 110 19.34 -5.92 5.52
CA GLY A 110 19.63 -5.96 6.96
C GLY A 110 18.46 -6.52 7.78
N ARG A 111 17.95 -5.74 8.75
CA ARG A 111 16.80 -6.13 9.58
C ARG A 111 15.49 -6.36 8.80
N SER A 112 15.41 -5.80 7.60
CA SER A 112 14.27 -5.94 6.68
C SER A 112 14.46 -7.07 5.67
N SER A 113 15.59 -7.77 5.67
CA SER A 113 15.88 -8.83 4.69
C SER A 113 14.87 -9.99 4.79
N PRO A 114 14.66 -10.74 3.69
CA PRO A 114 13.79 -11.91 3.70
C PRO A 114 14.12 -12.97 4.75
N GLU A 115 15.38 -13.07 5.20
CA GLU A 115 15.78 -13.99 6.28
C GLU A 115 15.07 -13.68 7.61
N ASN A 116 14.65 -12.43 7.79
CA ASN A 116 14.01 -11.93 9.01
C ASN A 116 12.48 -11.89 8.91
N TRP A 117 11.90 -12.31 7.78
CA TRP A 117 10.46 -12.25 7.56
C TRP A 117 9.72 -13.30 8.37
N ILE A 118 8.61 -12.90 8.98
CA ILE A 118 7.77 -13.74 9.84
C ILE A 118 6.68 -14.45 9.03
N GLY A 119 5.98 -15.38 9.67
CA GLY A 119 4.76 -15.98 9.12
C GLY A 119 4.98 -16.79 7.84
N GLN A 120 6.21 -17.27 7.60
CA GLN A 120 6.58 -17.97 6.37
C GLN A 120 6.35 -17.14 5.08
N LEU A 121 6.33 -15.80 5.17
CA LEU A 121 6.07 -14.95 4.02
C LEU A 121 7.21 -14.96 2.99
N ALA A 122 8.42 -15.37 3.39
CA ALA A 122 9.54 -15.62 2.47
C ALA A 122 9.53 -17.03 1.86
N SER A 123 8.56 -17.88 2.23
CA SER A 123 8.49 -19.27 1.77
C SER A 123 8.04 -19.34 0.31
N PRO A 124 8.61 -20.22 -0.52
CA PRO A 124 8.08 -20.49 -1.85
C PRO A 124 6.66 -21.11 -1.80
N ASN A 125 6.22 -21.58 -0.63
CA ASN A 125 4.90 -22.14 -0.42
C ASN A 125 3.80 -21.08 -0.18
N LEU A 126 4.15 -19.78 -0.12
CA LEU A 126 3.16 -18.71 -0.02
C LEU A 126 2.41 -18.60 -1.35
N HIS A 127 1.21 -19.16 -1.44
CA HIS A 127 0.47 -19.30 -2.69
C HIS A 127 -0.69 -18.31 -2.78
N VAL A 128 -1.49 -18.20 -1.72
CA VAL A 128 -2.72 -17.39 -1.69
C VAL A 128 -2.72 -16.49 -0.46
N LEU A 129 -3.12 -15.24 -0.66
CA LEU A 129 -3.47 -14.34 0.43
C LEU A 129 -4.95 -14.01 0.38
N LEU A 130 -5.64 -14.17 1.51
CA LEU A 130 -7.01 -13.70 1.68
C LEU A 130 -7.01 -12.45 2.56
N PHE A 131 -7.62 -11.37 2.09
CA PHE A 131 -7.74 -10.11 2.82
C PHE A 131 -9.19 -9.92 3.28
N LEU A 132 -9.43 -10.19 4.55
CA LEU A 132 -10.74 -10.07 5.19
C LEU A 132 -10.79 -8.77 5.99
N PHE A 133 -11.57 -7.81 5.50
CA PHE A 133 -11.95 -6.63 6.25
C PHE A 133 -13.30 -6.86 6.92
N ALA A 134 -13.49 -6.38 8.15
CA ALA A 134 -14.74 -6.54 8.89
C ALA A 134 -15.12 -5.29 9.68
N GLN A 135 -16.43 -5.07 9.84
CA GLN A 135 -16.96 -3.98 10.66
C GLN A 135 -16.79 -4.21 12.17
N THR A 136 -16.75 -5.48 12.61
CA THR A 136 -16.61 -5.87 14.02
C THR A 136 -15.75 -7.12 14.15
N GLU A 137 -15.20 -7.36 15.36
CA GLU A 137 -14.49 -8.59 15.69
C GLU A 137 -15.37 -9.83 15.51
N ASP A 138 -16.62 -9.78 15.98
CA ASP A 138 -17.55 -10.91 15.89
C ASP A 138 -17.79 -11.34 14.44
N VAL A 139 -17.97 -10.38 13.53
CA VAL A 139 -18.13 -10.68 12.10
C VAL A 139 -16.84 -11.29 11.55
N MET A 140 -15.68 -10.76 11.95
CA MET A 140 -14.40 -11.27 11.49
C MET A 140 -14.17 -12.72 11.94
N GLU A 141 -14.50 -13.07 13.19
CA GLU A 141 -14.39 -14.45 13.66
C GLU A 141 -15.36 -15.38 12.94
N GLN A 142 -16.62 -14.98 12.78
CA GLN A 142 -17.62 -15.78 12.06
C GLN A 142 -17.17 -16.09 10.62
N VAL A 143 -16.68 -15.08 9.90
CA VAL A 143 -16.21 -15.27 8.52
C VAL A 143 -14.91 -16.08 8.48
N THR A 144 -14.00 -15.89 9.43
CA THR A 144 -12.79 -16.72 9.57
C THR A 144 -13.13 -18.20 9.75
N THR A 145 -14.07 -18.54 10.63
CA THR A 145 -14.48 -19.92 10.85
C THR A 145 -15.04 -20.55 9.58
N ARG A 146 -15.86 -19.81 8.83
CA ARG A 146 -16.42 -20.27 7.55
C ARG A 146 -15.33 -20.47 6.49
N LEU A 147 -14.40 -19.52 6.36
CA LEU A 147 -13.27 -19.63 5.42
C LEU A 147 -12.42 -20.87 5.74
N ARG A 148 -12.04 -21.04 7.00
CA ARG A 148 -11.30 -22.23 7.47
C ARG A 148 -12.02 -23.52 7.15
N ALA A 149 -13.32 -23.60 7.41
CA ALA A 149 -14.12 -24.77 7.07
C ALA A 149 -14.10 -25.05 5.56
N MET A 150 -14.24 -24.01 4.72
CA MET A 150 -14.25 -24.16 3.27
C MET A 150 -12.94 -24.71 2.72
N TYR A 151 -11.78 -24.15 3.11
CA TYR A 151 -10.50 -24.65 2.58
C TYR A 151 -9.95 -25.90 3.29
N ALA A 152 -10.46 -26.23 4.48
CA ALA A 152 -10.07 -27.45 5.19
C ALA A 152 -10.89 -28.69 4.78
N SER A 153 -12.16 -28.53 4.39
CA SER A 153 -13.10 -29.64 4.10
C SER A 153 -12.52 -30.69 3.15
N ASP A 154 -11.88 -30.22 2.08
CA ASP A 154 -11.30 -31.09 1.04
C ASP A 154 -9.76 -31.08 1.05
N GLY A 155 -9.16 -30.57 2.13
CA GLY A 155 -7.70 -30.40 2.20
C GLY A 155 -7.15 -29.45 1.14
N ALA A 156 -7.96 -28.49 0.66
CA ALA A 156 -7.63 -27.60 -0.44
C ALA A 156 -6.34 -26.79 -0.16
N MET A 157 -6.26 -26.22 1.04
CA MET A 157 -5.15 -25.37 1.45
C MET A 157 -4.78 -25.60 2.92
N SER A 158 -3.53 -25.33 3.26
CA SER A 158 -3.07 -25.19 4.64
C SER A 158 -2.73 -23.75 4.98
N GLU A 159 -3.00 -23.35 6.23
CA GLU A 159 -2.68 -22.01 6.74
C GLU A 159 -1.21 -21.96 7.15
N LEU A 160 -0.43 -21.08 6.52
CA LEU A 160 0.97 -20.83 6.86
C LEU A 160 1.11 -19.87 8.04
N SER A 161 0.26 -18.83 8.04
CA SER A 161 0.19 -17.81 9.08
C SER A 161 -1.07 -16.97 8.96
N LEU A 162 -1.35 -16.24 10.04
CA LEU A 162 -2.43 -15.28 10.15
C LEU A 162 -1.86 -13.95 10.67
N HIS A 163 -2.25 -12.85 10.04
CA HIS A 163 -1.84 -11.51 10.45
C HIS A 163 -3.04 -10.61 10.64
N GLU A 164 -3.02 -9.80 11.68
CA GLU A 164 -4.18 -9.02 12.11
C GLU A 164 -3.83 -7.57 12.32
N ALA A 165 -4.76 -6.69 11.94
CA ALA A 165 -4.62 -5.26 12.07
C ALA A 165 -5.95 -4.63 12.51
N ARG A 166 -5.85 -3.54 13.27
CA ARG A 166 -6.95 -2.77 13.83
C ARG A 166 -6.70 -1.27 13.63
N SER A 167 -7.76 -0.52 13.34
CA SER A 167 -7.68 0.93 13.31
C SER A 167 -7.34 1.48 14.69
N LEU A 168 -6.35 2.38 14.76
CA LEU A 168 -6.08 3.12 15.97
C LEU A 168 -7.06 4.30 16.11
N PRO A 169 -7.24 4.84 17.33
CA PRO A 169 -8.05 6.04 17.55
C PRO A 169 -7.68 7.18 16.58
N GLU A 170 -8.70 7.91 16.15
CA GLU A 170 -8.57 9.06 15.24
C GLU A 170 -7.92 8.76 13.87
N SER A 171 -7.89 7.50 13.45
CA SER A 171 -7.26 7.05 12.20
C SER A 171 -5.76 7.37 12.13
N LYS A 172 -5.07 7.26 13.29
CA LYS A 172 -3.62 7.43 13.39
C LYS A 172 -2.86 6.16 13.01
N ALA A 173 -1.63 6.33 12.56
CA ALA A 173 -0.58 5.31 12.53
C ALA A 173 0.29 5.42 13.80
N HIS A 174 1.19 4.45 14.05
CA HIS A 174 1.90 4.37 15.33
C HIS A 174 2.87 5.52 15.62
N PHE A 175 3.44 6.17 14.60
CA PHE A 175 4.21 7.41 14.78
C PHE A 175 3.33 8.65 15.08
N GLY A 176 2.03 8.48 15.34
CA GLY A 176 1.11 9.53 15.74
C GLY A 176 0.48 10.33 14.59
N TYR A 177 0.90 10.09 13.33
CA TYR A 177 0.32 10.76 12.17
C TYR A 177 -1.05 10.19 11.82
N ARG A 178 -2.03 11.05 11.59
CA ARG A 178 -3.27 10.68 10.91
C ARG A 178 -2.95 10.26 9.46
N ASP A 179 -3.48 9.13 9.03
CA ASP A 179 -3.29 8.59 7.67
C ASP A 179 -4.62 8.53 6.89
N GLY A 180 -4.57 8.13 5.61
CA GLY A 180 -5.73 7.90 4.75
C GLY A 180 -6.17 9.09 3.90
N PHE A 181 -5.38 10.18 3.84
CA PHE A 181 -5.76 11.40 3.13
C PHE A 181 -5.65 11.31 1.60
N ALA A 182 -4.45 11.05 1.08
CA ALA A 182 -4.17 11.12 -0.34
C ALA A 182 -4.34 9.72 -0.96
N GLN A 183 -5.41 9.57 -1.74
CA GLN A 183 -5.72 8.42 -2.59
C GLN A 183 -6.07 8.95 -3.98
N PRO A 184 -5.61 8.32 -5.06
CA PRO A 184 -5.93 8.77 -6.41
C PRO A 184 -7.45 8.69 -6.64
N THR A 185 -8.04 9.75 -7.20
CA THR A 185 -9.40 9.67 -7.75
C THR A 185 -9.30 8.96 -9.10
N ILE A 186 -9.97 7.83 -9.27
CA ILE A 186 -9.86 6.98 -10.47
C ILE A 186 -11.03 7.28 -11.41
N ASP A 187 -10.76 7.35 -12.71
CA ASP A 187 -11.81 7.47 -13.72
C ASP A 187 -12.66 6.20 -13.77
N GLY A 188 -13.99 6.36 -13.71
CA GLY A 188 -14.92 5.24 -13.48
C GLY A 188 -14.87 4.62 -12.08
N GLY A 189 -14.01 5.09 -11.18
CA GLY A 189 -13.95 4.66 -9.78
C GLY A 189 -14.88 5.47 -8.86
N LEU A 190 -14.92 5.10 -7.59
CA LEU A 190 -15.72 5.80 -6.59
C LEU A 190 -14.96 7.00 -6.02
N PRO A 191 -15.66 8.08 -5.62
CA PRO A 191 -15.01 9.23 -5.00
C PRO A 191 -14.26 8.82 -3.72
N PRO A 192 -13.03 9.33 -3.51
CA PRO A 192 -12.33 9.12 -2.24
C PRO A 192 -13.06 9.82 -1.09
N ALA A 193 -12.90 9.30 0.12
CA ALA A 193 -13.52 9.86 1.33
C ALA A 193 -13.04 11.31 1.63
N VAL A 194 -11.78 11.60 1.33
CA VAL A 194 -11.22 12.96 1.34
C VAL A 194 -11.00 13.37 -0.11
N PRO A 195 -11.63 14.47 -0.59
CA PRO A 195 -11.44 14.93 -1.95
C PRO A 195 -9.97 15.20 -2.27
N ASP A 196 -9.54 14.76 -3.45
CA ASP A 196 -8.24 15.14 -4.02
C ASP A 196 -8.47 16.20 -5.11
N VAL A 197 -7.64 17.24 -5.10
CA VAL A 197 -7.68 18.31 -6.10
C VAL A 197 -6.90 17.94 -7.35
N LEU A 198 -6.07 16.90 -7.30
CA LEU A 198 -5.28 16.44 -8.44
C LEU A 198 -6.16 15.83 -9.55
N PRO A 199 -5.69 15.82 -10.80
CA PRO A 199 -6.41 15.22 -11.91
C PRO A 199 -6.74 13.74 -11.66
N LYS A 200 -7.90 13.30 -12.15
CA LYS A 200 -8.29 11.89 -12.11
C LYS A 200 -7.23 11.02 -12.78
N ALA A 201 -6.99 9.87 -12.18
CA ALA A 201 -6.18 8.82 -12.76
C ALA A 201 -6.99 8.01 -13.77
N PRO A 202 -6.45 7.68 -14.94
CA PRO A 202 -7.11 6.74 -15.83
C PRO A 202 -7.17 5.36 -15.16
N ALA A 203 -8.23 4.60 -15.44
CA ALA A 203 -8.42 3.27 -14.83
C ALA A 203 -7.24 2.32 -15.11
N GLY A 204 -6.60 2.44 -16.27
CA GLY A 204 -5.45 1.62 -16.65
C GLY A 204 -4.15 1.90 -15.91
N GLU A 205 -4.13 2.85 -14.97
CA GLU A 205 -3.06 2.97 -13.96
C GLU A 205 -3.21 1.91 -12.85
N PHE A 206 -4.39 1.29 -12.74
CA PHE A 206 -4.73 0.33 -11.67
C PHE A 206 -5.42 -0.95 -12.16
N LEU A 207 -5.85 -1.02 -13.42
CA LEU A 207 -6.57 -2.17 -13.98
C LEU A 207 -6.03 -2.57 -15.35
N PHE A 208 -5.80 -3.86 -15.55
CA PHE A 208 -5.47 -4.38 -16.87
C PHE A 208 -6.64 -4.26 -17.86
N GLY A 209 -6.30 -4.03 -19.14
CA GLY A 209 -7.28 -3.89 -20.23
C GLY A 209 -7.79 -2.46 -20.44
N HIS A 210 -7.26 -1.47 -19.72
CA HIS A 210 -7.68 -0.07 -19.81
C HIS A 210 -6.50 0.86 -20.16
N PRO A 211 -6.73 2.01 -20.83
CA PRO A 211 -5.69 3.00 -21.10
C PRO A 211 -5.02 3.49 -19.83
N SER A 212 -3.69 3.56 -19.86
CA SER A 212 -2.85 3.95 -18.73
C SER A 212 -2.64 5.47 -18.64
N GLN A 213 -1.83 5.90 -17.67
CA GLN A 213 -1.34 7.27 -17.52
C GLN A 213 -0.32 7.70 -18.59
N TYR A 214 0.11 6.79 -19.46
CA TYR A 214 0.99 7.06 -20.59
C TYR A 214 0.17 7.14 -21.88
N ALA A 215 0.48 8.13 -22.71
CA ALA A 215 -0.20 8.34 -23.99
C ALA A 215 -0.12 7.08 -24.87
N ASP A 216 -1.26 6.69 -25.43
CA ASP A 216 -1.41 5.55 -26.34
C ASP A 216 -0.84 4.22 -25.82
N PHE A 217 -0.83 4.05 -24.50
CA PHE A 217 -0.27 2.87 -23.85
C PHE A 217 -1.28 2.20 -22.90
N THR A 218 -1.36 0.88 -23.01
CA THR A 218 -2.08 -0.01 -22.09
C THR A 218 -1.10 -1.07 -21.62
N TYR A 219 -1.05 -1.31 -20.31
CA TYR A 219 -0.18 -2.35 -19.77
C TYR A 219 -0.60 -3.73 -20.30
N PRO A 220 0.36 -4.57 -20.75
CA PRO A 220 0.05 -5.91 -21.20
C PRO A 220 -0.58 -6.73 -20.08
N ALA A 221 -1.79 -7.24 -20.32
CA ALA A 221 -2.46 -8.14 -19.40
C ALA A 221 -1.96 -9.59 -19.59
N PRO A 222 -1.96 -10.41 -18.52
CA PRO A 222 -1.76 -11.85 -18.66
C PRO A 222 -2.74 -12.48 -19.65
N ILE A 223 -2.30 -13.49 -20.40
CA ILE A 223 -3.13 -14.21 -21.39
C ILE A 223 -3.63 -15.56 -20.83
N PRO A 224 -4.85 -16.01 -21.18
CA PRO A 224 -5.82 -15.35 -22.06
C PRO A 224 -6.47 -14.12 -21.40
N PRO A 225 -7.20 -13.27 -22.15
CA PRO A 225 -7.90 -12.10 -21.58
C PRO A 225 -8.75 -12.42 -20.33
N ALA A 226 -9.38 -13.60 -20.32
CA ALA A 226 -10.15 -14.09 -19.17
C ALA A 226 -9.32 -14.22 -17.87
N LEU A 227 -8.00 -14.39 -17.95
CA LEU A 227 -7.08 -14.44 -16.80
C LEU A 227 -6.61 -13.05 -16.36
N GLY A 228 -6.42 -12.12 -17.30
CA GLY A 228 -5.76 -10.84 -17.04
C GLY A 228 -6.67 -9.62 -16.89
N GLU A 229 -7.74 -9.52 -17.68
CA GLU A 229 -8.59 -8.31 -17.73
C GLU A 229 -9.21 -7.98 -16.38
N ASN A 230 -9.30 -6.67 -16.08
CA ASN A 230 -9.82 -6.12 -14.82
C ASN A 230 -9.05 -6.57 -13.56
N GLY A 231 -7.93 -7.27 -13.72
CA GLY A 231 -7.00 -7.57 -12.63
C GLY A 231 -6.06 -6.40 -12.33
N SER A 232 -5.33 -6.52 -11.23
CA SER A 232 -4.30 -5.58 -10.76
C SER A 232 -3.17 -6.34 -10.08
N PHE A 233 -2.11 -5.65 -9.65
CA PHE A 233 -1.19 -6.16 -8.63
C PHE A 233 -1.35 -5.45 -7.28
N ALA A 234 -0.89 -6.12 -6.23
CA ALA A 234 -0.65 -5.55 -4.91
C ALA A 234 0.72 -6.00 -4.38
N ALA A 235 1.49 -5.06 -3.84
CA ALA A 235 2.56 -5.37 -2.91
C ALA A 235 1.98 -5.35 -1.49
N PHE A 236 1.80 -6.53 -0.90
CA PHE A 236 1.46 -6.68 0.52
C PHE A 236 2.72 -6.61 1.36
N ARG A 237 2.67 -5.91 2.50
CA ARG A 237 3.80 -5.72 3.42
C ARG A 237 3.39 -5.71 4.88
N ILE A 238 4.22 -6.32 5.71
CA ILE A 238 4.22 -6.16 7.17
C ILE A 238 5.38 -5.22 7.51
N LEU A 239 5.04 -4.04 8.04
CA LEU A 239 6.00 -2.98 8.31
C LEU A 239 6.00 -2.69 9.81
N SER A 240 6.99 -3.21 10.55
CA SER A 240 7.12 -2.89 11.98
C SER A 240 7.65 -1.46 12.15
N GLN A 241 7.22 -0.80 13.23
CA GLN A 241 7.50 0.61 13.49
C GLN A 241 8.15 0.78 14.87
N ASP A 242 9.41 1.21 14.87
CA ASP A 242 10.17 1.57 16.07
C ASP A 242 9.76 2.97 16.56
N CYS A 243 8.65 3.01 17.30
CA CYS A 243 8.07 4.26 17.78
C CYS A 243 8.97 4.93 18.82
N ASP A 244 9.59 4.13 19.69
CA ASP A 244 10.49 4.63 20.71
C ASP A 244 11.74 5.27 20.08
N GLY A 245 12.38 4.56 19.15
CA GLY A 245 13.51 5.10 18.39
C GLY A 245 13.15 6.36 17.60
N PHE A 246 11.93 6.43 17.04
CA PHE A 246 11.46 7.63 16.37
C PHE A 246 11.29 8.83 17.33
N GLU A 247 10.70 8.61 18.51
CA GLU A 247 10.51 9.68 19.51
C GLU A 247 11.82 10.14 20.15
N GLN A 248 12.76 9.23 20.36
CA GLN A 248 14.11 9.55 20.81
C GLN A 248 14.82 10.42 19.76
N PHE A 249 14.78 10.02 18.48
CA PHE A 249 15.37 10.80 17.39
C PHE A 249 14.80 12.23 17.35
N LEU A 250 13.48 12.38 17.45
CA LEU A 250 12.84 13.70 17.44
C LEU A 250 13.32 14.57 18.61
N THR A 251 13.49 13.98 19.80
CA THR A 251 13.99 14.67 20.99
C THR A 251 15.43 15.14 20.81
N GLU A 252 16.31 14.25 20.33
CA GLU A 252 17.72 14.57 20.09
C GLU A 252 17.88 15.64 18.99
N ALA A 253 17.12 15.51 17.90
CA ALA A 253 17.12 16.48 16.81
C ALA A 253 16.64 17.88 17.28
N ALA A 254 15.63 17.94 18.15
CA ALA A 254 15.15 19.19 18.73
C ALA A 254 16.23 19.87 19.59
N ILE A 255 16.94 19.10 20.43
CA ILE A 255 18.06 19.60 21.24
C ILE A 255 19.19 20.13 20.35
N GLN A 256 19.58 19.37 19.31
CA GLN A 256 20.69 19.72 18.42
C GLN A 256 20.42 20.98 17.59
N THR A 257 19.18 21.17 17.14
CA THR A 257 18.83 22.25 16.21
C THR A 257 18.16 23.45 16.87
N GLY A 258 17.63 23.30 18.10
CA GLY A 258 16.79 24.28 18.76
C GLY A 258 15.39 24.43 18.14
N LEU A 259 15.02 23.58 17.18
CA LEU A 259 13.68 23.59 16.58
C LEU A 259 12.66 22.88 17.50
N ASP A 260 11.40 23.27 17.34
CA ASP A 260 10.30 22.55 17.97
C ASP A 260 10.22 21.09 17.48
N ARG A 261 10.03 20.16 18.42
CA ARG A 261 10.00 18.72 18.16
C ARG A 261 8.88 18.32 17.21
N GLU A 262 7.70 18.91 17.35
CA GLU A 262 6.55 18.61 16.49
C GLU A 262 6.71 19.23 15.10
N LEU A 263 7.39 20.38 14.99
CA LEU A 263 7.80 20.92 13.69
C LEU A 263 8.78 19.98 12.98
N ILE A 264 9.77 19.42 13.68
CA ILE A 264 10.68 18.42 13.08
C ILE A 264 9.88 17.24 12.56
N ALA A 265 9.02 16.64 13.38
CA ALA A 265 8.14 15.54 12.98
C ALA A 265 7.32 15.91 11.71
N ALA A 266 6.72 17.10 11.71
CA ALA A 266 5.98 17.60 10.55
C ALA A 266 6.85 17.75 9.30
N LYS A 267 8.11 18.18 9.43
CA LYS A 267 9.07 18.30 8.32
C LYS A 267 9.52 16.94 7.80
N LEU A 268 9.67 15.90 8.63
CA LEU A 268 9.98 14.55 8.16
C LEU A 268 8.82 13.96 7.34
N CYS A 269 7.58 14.11 7.83
CA CYS A 269 6.41 13.55 7.15
C CYS A 269 5.95 14.41 5.94
N GLY A 270 5.96 15.73 6.09
CA GLY A 270 5.29 16.70 5.22
C GLY A 270 3.86 17.07 5.68
N ARG A 271 3.41 16.50 6.81
CA ARG A 271 2.19 16.87 7.54
C ARG A 271 2.48 16.90 9.03
N TRP A 272 1.79 17.79 9.73
CA TRP A 272 1.63 17.69 11.18
C TRP A 272 0.93 16.37 11.54
N ARG A 273 1.14 15.88 12.77
CA ARG A 273 0.54 14.62 13.25
C ARG A 273 -1.00 14.62 13.20
N ASN A 274 -1.64 15.79 13.32
CA ASN A 274 -3.08 15.93 13.13
C ASN A 274 -3.55 15.77 11.66
N GLY A 275 -2.63 15.67 10.70
CA GLY A 275 -2.87 15.49 9.26
C GLY A 275 -2.87 16.77 8.42
N VAL A 276 -2.72 17.95 9.01
CA VAL A 276 -2.61 19.21 8.25
C VAL A 276 -1.29 19.24 7.49
N PRO A 277 -1.29 19.48 6.16
CA PRO A 277 -0.07 19.50 5.37
C PRO A 277 0.73 20.80 5.59
N LEU A 278 2.06 20.69 5.59
CA LEU A 278 2.95 21.84 5.71
C LEU A 278 2.76 22.90 4.60
N SER A 279 2.29 22.48 3.42
CA SER A 279 1.99 23.42 2.33
C SER A 279 0.88 24.40 2.69
N LEU A 280 -0.09 24.00 3.53
CA LEU A 280 -1.20 24.85 3.97
C LEU A 280 -0.91 25.57 5.29
N SER A 281 -0.18 24.94 6.20
CA SER A 281 0.20 25.53 7.49
C SER A 281 1.66 25.17 7.83
N PRO A 282 2.63 25.98 7.36
CA PRO A 282 4.05 25.62 7.47
C PRO A 282 4.63 25.76 8.88
N ASP A 283 4.05 26.63 9.71
CA ASP A 283 4.64 27.05 10.98
C ASP A 283 3.79 26.67 12.21
N SER A 284 2.61 26.07 12.02
CA SER A 284 1.78 25.59 13.13
C SER A 284 0.90 24.40 12.70
N PRO A 285 0.37 23.60 13.65
CA PRO A 285 -0.52 22.48 13.35
C PRO A 285 -1.81 22.85 12.59
N GLY A 286 -2.18 24.13 12.50
CA GLY A 286 -3.30 24.56 11.66
C GLY A 286 -4.64 23.91 12.01
N ASN A 287 -4.92 23.70 13.31
CA ASN A 287 -6.10 22.96 13.80
C ASN A 287 -7.46 23.47 13.26
N HIS A 288 -7.52 24.73 12.81
CA HIS A 288 -8.69 25.34 12.19
C HIS A 288 -8.98 24.83 10.76
N ILE A 289 -8.04 24.14 10.09
CA ILE A 289 -8.21 23.63 8.72
C ILE A 289 -9.10 22.36 8.75
N PRO A 290 -10.29 22.39 8.10
CA PRO A 290 -11.21 21.26 8.06
C PRO A 290 -10.62 20.04 7.34
N LEU A 291 -11.05 18.83 7.72
CA LEU A 291 -10.49 17.56 7.25
C LEU A 291 -10.53 17.46 5.71
N GLU A 292 -11.64 17.85 5.10
CA GLU A 292 -11.90 17.83 3.66
C GLU A 292 -11.01 18.78 2.86
N LYS A 293 -10.38 19.77 3.52
CA LYS A 293 -9.42 20.69 2.91
C LYS A 293 -7.97 20.25 3.06
N ARG A 294 -7.68 19.25 3.90
CA ARG A 294 -6.30 18.83 4.21
C ARG A 294 -5.58 18.16 3.05
N ASN A 295 -6.25 17.84 1.95
CA ASN A 295 -5.60 17.37 0.73
C ASN A 295 -5.63 18.39 -0.43
N SER A 296 -6.30 19.53 -0.24
CA SER A 296 -6.46 20.61 -1.23
C SER A 296 -5.24 21.53 -1.29
N PHE A 297 -4.10 21.01 -1.74
CA PHE A 297 -2.88 21.78 -1.92
C PHE A 297 -2.05 21.29 -3.11
N ASP A 298 -1.01 22.04 -3.43
CA ASP A 298 0.06 21.60 -4.31
C ASP A 298 1.38 22.16 -3.77
N TYR A 299 2.51 21.68 -4.29
CA TYR A 299 3.82 22.24 -3.93
C TYR A 299 4.24 23.40 -4.82
N VAL A 300 3.58 23.56 -5.96
CA VAL A 300 3.79 24.64 -6.93
C VAL A 300 2.47 25.02 -7.57
N PRO A 301 2.30 26.25 -8.07
CA PRO A 301 1.14 26.63 -8.87
C PRO A 301 0.90 25.64 -10.00
N SER A 302 -0.32 25.13 -10.11
CA SER A 302 -0.73 24.18 -11.14
C SER A 302 -2.11 24.54 -11.70
N THR A 303 -2.54 23.84 -12.74
CA THR A 303 -3.90 24.01 -13.28
C THR A 303 -4.98 23.66 -12.26
N SER A 304 -4.68 22.72 -11.35
CA SER A 304 -5.58 22.22 -10.31
C SER A 304 -5.59 23.10 -9.06
N VAL A 305 -4.46 23.72 -8.72
CA VAL A 305 -4.31 24.61 -7.56
C VAL A 305 -3.50 25.84 -7.96
N ARG A 306 -4.18 26.84 -8.53
CA ARG A 306 -3.53 28.02 -9.13
C ARG A 306 -2.87 28.94 -8.12
N ASP A 307 -3.44 29.01 -6.93
CA ASP A 307 -3.03 29.82 -5.79
C ASP A 307 -2.08 29.09 -4.83
N ALA A 308 -1.62 27.89 -5.20
CA ALA A 308 -0.61 27.18 -4.42
C ALA A 308 0.65 28.05 -4.27
N PHE A 309 1.23 28.05 -3.08
CA PHE A 309 2.52 28.69 -2.85
C PHE A 309 3.60 27.98 -3.68
N ASP A 310 4.47 28.75 -4.34
CA ASP A 310 5.60 28.18 -5.10
C ASP A 310 6.71 27.71 -4.14
N ASP A 311 6.60 26.45 -3.72
CA ASP A 311 7.54 25.79 -2.81
C ASP A 311 8.58 24.94 -3.54
N ARG A 312 9.03 25.34 -4.75
CA ARG A 312 10.10 24.65 -5.50
C ARG A 312 11.39 24.45 -4.71
N ARG A 313 11.64 25.33 -3.73
CA ARG A 313 12.82 25.28 -2.85
C ARG A 313 12.62 24.44 -1.59
N GLY A 314 11.39 24.03 -1.28
CA GLY A 314 11.07 23.22 -0.09
C GLY A 314 11.18 23.94 1.24
N TYR A 315 10.92 25.25 1.26
CA TYR A 315 10.93 26.05 2.50
C TYR A 315 9.71 25.74 3.37
N ARG A 316 8.53 25.51 2.77
CA ARG A 316 7.34 25.07 3.52
C ARG A 316 7.40 23.59 3.81
N CYS A 317 7.48 22.75 2.79
CA CYS A 317 7.55 21.30 2.90
C CYS A 317 8.85 20.81 2.25
N PRO A 318 9.85 20.34 3.02
CA PRO A 318 11.10 19.85 2.44
C PRO A 318 10.88 18.86 1.29
N LEU A 319 11.72 18.93 0.26
CA LEU A 319 11.65 17.97 -0.86
C LEU A 319 11.85 16.53 -0.38
N GLY A 320 12.60 16.35 0.71
CA GLY A 320 12.84 15.05 1.33
C GLY A 320 11.70 14.53 2.19
N SER A 321 10.66 15.34 2.47
CA SER A 321 9.53 14.91 3.30
C SER A 321 8.81 13.71 2.70
N HIS A 322 8.41 12.75 3.54
CA HIS A 322 7.84 11.48 3.12
C HIS A 322 6.73 11.62 2.06
N ILE A 323 5.68 12.41 2.33
CA ILE A 323 4.57 12.56 1.39
C ILE A 323 4.98 13.26 0.09
N ARG A 324 6.00 14.12 0.12
CA ARG A 324 6.47 14.90 -1.05
C ARG A 324 7.36 14.04 -1.93
N ARG A 325 8.12 13.11 -1.35
CA ARG A 325 8.83 12.08 -2.11
C ARG A 325 7.87 11.09 -2.73
N MET A 326 6.92 10.57 -1.95
CA MET A 326 6.00 9.51 -2.41
C MET A 326 4.92 10.01 -3.37
N ASN A 327 4.61 11.31 -3.34
CA ASN A 327 3.78 11.97 -4.33
C ASN A 327 4.25 13.42 -4.48
N PRO A 328 5.15 13.72 -5.43
CA PRO A 328 5.65 15.08 -5.64
C PRO A 328 4.62 16.02 -6.28
N ARG A 329 3.39 15.55 -6.51
CA ARG A 329 2.29 16.29 -7.16
C ARG A 329 2.77 16.91 -8.47
N ASN A 330 2.59 18.21 -8.65
CA ASN A 330 3.05 18.95 -9.83
C ASN A 330 4.48 19.49 -9.69
N SER A 331 5.25 19.09 -8.67
CA SER A 331 6.68 19.42 -8.62
C SER A 331 7.40 18.79 -9.81
N VAL A 332 8.43 19.49 -10.31
CA VAL A 332 9.31 18.97 -11.35
C VAL A 332 10.18 17.86 -10.76
N VAL A 333 10.11 16.67 -11.35
CA VAL A 333 10.93 15.50 -11.00
C VAL A 333 11.46 14.84 -12.28
N ALA A 334 12.54 14.07 -12.18
CA ALA A 334 13.00 13.25 -13.29
C ALA A 334 11.89 12.28 -13.75
N GLY A 335 11.67 12.16 -15.06
CA GLY A 335 10.58 11.36 -15.63
C GLY A 335 9.24 12.11 -15.83
N ASP A 336 9.33 13.43 -16.06
CA ASP A 336 8.27 14.40 -16.38
C ASP A 336 7.33 14.81 -15.25
N SER A 337 6.69 13.85 -14.56
CA SER A 337 5.61 14.18 -13.61
C SER A 337 5.49 13.19 -12.46
N GLY A 338 5.28 13.74 -11.26
CA GLY A 338 4.93 12.97 -10.06
C GLY A 338 3.62 12.19 -10.16
N LEU A 339 2.74 12.57 -11.08
CA LEU A 339 1.43 11.96 -11.28
C LEU A 339 1.48 10.64 -12.07
N LYS A 340 2.64 10.26 -12.62
CA LYS A 340 2.79 9.04 -13.43
C LYS A 340 3.00 7.76 -12.62
N ARG A 341 3.13 7.86 -11.30
CA ARG A 341 3.61 6.78 -10.41
C ARG A 341 2.66 6.54 -9.22
N ARG A 342 1.37 6.89 -9.35
CA ARG A 342 0.46 6.82 -8.20
C ARG A 342 0.19 5.37 -7.85
N ILE A 343 -0.07 5.14 -6.57
CA ILE A 343 -0.52 3.85 -6.04
C ILE A 343 -1.75 4.07 -5.20
N ILE A 344 -2.59 3.05 -5.13
CA ILE A 344 -3.65 2.95 -4.15
C ILE A 344 -3.06 2.34 -2.88
N ARG A 345 -3.40 2.90 -1.72
CA ARG A 345 -2.99 2.34 -0.42
C ARG A 345 -4.20 1.79 0.32
N ARG A 346 -4.11 0.54 0.77
CA ARG A 346 -5.06 -0.09 1.70
C ARG A 346 -4.26 -0.68 2.84
N GLY A 347 -4.42 -0.20 4.06
CA GLY A 347 -3.67 -0.75 5.16
C GLY A 347 -4.25 -0.33 6.49
N LEU A 348 -4.02 -1.17 7.50
CA LEU A 348 -4.41 -0.92 8.87
C LEU A 348 -3.21 -1.16 9.79
N PRO A 349 -3.08 -0.41 10.89
CA PRO A 349 -2.07 -0.66 11.90
C PRO A 349 -2.25 -2.03 12.58
N TYR A 350 -1.17 -2.69 12.97
CA TYR A 350 -1.20 -3.85 13.87
C TYR A 350 -0.53 -3.53 15.20
N GLY A 351 -0.89 -4.24 16.26
CA GLY A 351 -0.42 -3.97 17.63
C GLY A 351 -1.18 -2.80 18.31
N PRO A 352 -1.09 -2.71 19.64
CA PRO A 352 -1.74 -1.64 20.41
C PRO A 352 -1.07 -0.28 20.16
N PRO A 353 -1.78 0.85 20.42
CA PRO A 353 -1.19 2.18 20.38
C PRO A 353 0.11 2.26 21.20
N TYR A 354 1.12 2.97 20.68
CA TYR A 354 2.33 3.26 21.44
C TYR A 354 2.01 4.16 22.65
N ASP A 355 2.52 3.80 23.83
CA ASP A 355 2.41 4.58 25.05
C ASP A 355 3.74 5.31 25.34
N PRO A 356 3.80 6.64 25.17
CA PRO A 356 5.02 7.40 25.43
C PRO A 356 5.43 7.43 26.91
N LEU A 357 4.55 7.03 27.85
CA LEU A 357 4.88 6.90 29.27
C LEU A 357 5.58 5.58 29.60
N ASN A 358 5.54 4.61 28.68
CA ASN A 358 6.20 3.32 28.82
C ASN A 358 7.01 3.00 27.54
N PRO A 359 8.07 3.79 27.26
CA PRO A 359 8.95 3.53 26.11
C PRO A 359 9.62 2.15 26.21
N GLY A 360 9.97 1.55 25.08
CA GLY A 360 10.67 0.27 25.06
C GLY A 360 9.88 -0.94 25.60
N ASP A 361 8.54 -0.90 25.55
CA ASP A 361 7.66 -1.96 26.07
C ASP A 361 7.80 -3.34 25.41
N GLY A 362 8.63 -3.47 24.38
CA GLY A 362 8.89 -4.71 23.66
C GLY A 362 7.72 -5.21 22.82
N ILE A 363 6.64 -4.43 22.69
CA ILE A 363 5.45 -4.82 21.93
C ILE A 363 5.68 -4.49 20.45
N ASP A 364 5.59 -5.52 19.59
CA ASP A 364 5.63 -5.32 18.15
C ASP A 364 4.36 -4.63 17.64
N ARG A 365 4.57 -3.61 16.82
CA ARG A 365 3.53 -2.73 16.30
C ARG A 365 3.95 -2.20 14.95
N GLY A 366 2.98 -1.91 14.10
CA GLY A 366 3.29 -1.41 12.77
C GLY A 366 2.10 -1.33 11.85
N LEU A 367 2.31 -1.58 10.56
CA LEU A 367 1.31 -1.49 9.51
C LEU A 367 1.25 -2.78 8.68
N LEU A 368 0.05 -3.31 8.48
CA LEU A 368 -0.24 -4.22 7.37
C LEU A 368 -0.65 -3.37 6.16
N GLY A 369 0.27 -3.22 5.21
CA GLY A 369 0.11 -2.36 4.04
C GLY A 369 -0.14 -3.14 2.75
N LEU A 370 -1.04 -2.63 1.91
CA LEU A 370 -1.28 -3.07 0.53
C LEU A 370 -1.11 -1.87 -0.39
N PHE A 371 -0.19 -2.01 -1.33
CA PHE A 371 0.15 -0.98 -2.30
C PHE A 371 -0.24 -1.50 -3.69
N ILE A 372 -1.32 -0.95 -4.25
CA ILE A 372 -2.03 -1.50 -5.42
C ILE A 372 -1.75 -0.63 -6.64
N GLY A 373 -1.46 -1.29 -7.76
CA GLY A 373 -1.17 -0.69 -9.07
C GLY A 373 -1.14 -1.77 -10.16
N VAL A 374 -1.29 -1.37 -11.41
CA VAL A 374 -1.25 -2.28 -12.57
C VAL A 374 0.18 -2.77 -12.88
N SER A 375 1.22 -2.05 -12.41
CA SER A 375 2.62 -2.42 -12.59
C SER A 375 3.40 -2.29 -11.28
N ILE A 376 3.91 -3.42 -10.79
CA ILE A 376 4.75 -3.46 -9.60
C ILE A 376 6.05 -2.68 -9.85
N LYS A 377 6.67 -2.88 -11.02
CA LYS A 377 7.92 -2.22 -11.40
C LYS A 377 7.77 -0.71 -11.54
N ASP A 378 6.77 -0.25 -12.28
CA ASP A 378 6.60 1.18 -12.57
C ASP A 378 5.99 1.98 -11.43
N GLN A 379 5.37 1.32 -10.45
CA GLN A 379 4.72 1.99 -9.33
C GLN A 379 5.42 1.63 -8.01
N PHE A 380 5.08 0.50 -7.38
CA PHE A 380 5.60 0.17 -6.04
C PHE A 380 7.13 0.11 -5.96
N GLU A 381 7.77 -0.65 -6.84
CA GLU A 381 9.24 -0.76 -6.82
C GLU A 381 9.90 0.55 -7.18
N PHE A 382 9.37 1.31 -8.13
CA PHE A 382 9.90 2.61 -8.49
C PHE A 382 9.84 3.57 -7.30
N LEU A 383 8.70 3.65 -6.60
CA LEU A 383 8.53 4.47 -5.41
C LEU A 383 9.55 4.11 -4.33
N MET A 384 9.70 2.81 -4.03
CA MET A 384 10.64 2.36 -3.00
C MET A 384 12.11 2.56 -3.41
N SER A 385 12.48 2.11 -4.61
CA SER A 385 13.88 2.13 -5.08
C SER A 385 14.37 3.54 -5.43
N GLU A 386 13.60 4.29 -6.21
CA GLU A 386 14.03 5.57 -6.78
C GLU A 386 13.60 6.77 -5.94
N TRP A 387 12.43 6.73 -5.30
CA TRP A 387 11.94 7.88 -4.52
C TRP A 387 12.20 7.74 -3.03
N ALA A 388 12.06 6.56 -2.43
CA ALA A 388 12.31 6.36 -1.00
C ALA A 388 13.81 6.19 -0.73
N ASN A 389 14.48 5.30 -1.46
CA ASN A 389 15.87 4.92 -1.18
C ASN A 389 16.93 5.67 -2.00
N LYS A 390 16.52 6.50 -2.97
CA LYS A 390 17.41 7.37 -3.76
C LYS A 390 16.81 8.77 -3.86
N GLY A 391 17.66 9.73 -4.24
CA GLY A 391 17.27 11.14 -4.38
C GLY A 391 17.72 11.80 -5.68
N SER A 392 18.08 11.01 -6.70
CA SER A 392 18.45 11.52 -8.03
C SER A 392 17.28 12.16 -8.78
N PHE A 393 16.04 11.88 -8.37
CA PHE A 393 14.83 12.36 -9.05
C PHE A 393 14.53 13.84 -8.81
N ALA A 394 15.12 14.47 -7.79
CA ALA A 394 14.89 15.88 -7.47
C ALA A 394 16.17 16.59 -6.98
N PRO A 395 16.37 17.88 -7.32
CA PRO A 395 17.54 18.64 -6.87
C PRO A 395 17.64 18.71 -5.34
N GLY A 396 18.86 18.54 -4.83
CA GLY A 396 19.14 18.66 -3.39
C GLY A 396 18.84 17.40 -2.55
N LEU A 397 18.38 16.31 -3.16
CA LEU A 397 18.13 15.02 -2.45
C LEU A 397 19.23 13.98 -2.64
N ARG A 398 20.30 14.27 -3.39
CA ARG A 398 21.35 13.28 -3.66
C ARG A 398 21.98 12.81 -2.34
N GLY A 399 21.97 11.50 -2.12
CA GLY A 399 22.47 10.87 -0.88
C GLY A 399 21.47 10.85 0.28
N ILE A 400 20.29 11.46 0.12
CA ILE A 400 19.24 11.53 1.15
C ILE A 400 18.15 10.52 0.83
N ARG A 401 17.75 9.74 1.82
CA ARG A 401 16.65 8.77 1.74
C ARG A 401 15.41 9.31 2.46
N ASP A 402 14.26 8.70 2.19
CA ASP A 402 13.01 9.05 2.86
C ASP A 402 13.18 8.85 4.38
N PRO A 403 12.80 9.83 5.21
CA PRO A 403 13.09 9.79 6.63
C PRO A 403 12.17 8.85 7.43
N ILE A 404 11.10 8.33 6.82
CA ILE A 404 10.15 7.44 7.48
C ILE A 404 10.35 6.01 7.00
N ILE A 405 10.40 5.78 5.68
CA ILE A 405 10.40 4.44 5.09
C ILE A 405 11.67 4.10 4.31
N GLY A 406 12.59 5.05 4.14
CA GLY A 406 13.87 4.79 3.50
C GLY A 406 14.74 3.93 4.40
N ASP A 407 15.56 3.08 3.78
CA ASP A 407 16.60 2.33 4.49
C ASP A 407 17.67 3.29 4.99
N ASN A 408 17.55 3.81 6.21
CA ASN A 408 18.54 4.70 6.82
C ASN A 408 19.52 3.92 7.70
N SER A 409 19.77 2.63 7.42
CA SER A 409 20.74 1.80 8.15
C SER A 409 22.21 2.16 7.85
N VAL A 410 22.45 2.99 6.84
CA VAL A 410 23.79 3.48 6.48
C VAL A 410 24.34 4.46 7.50
N SER A 411 25.66 4.47 7.68
CA SER A 411 26.31 5.47 8.52
C SER A 411 26.10 6.88 7.95
N ASN A 412 25.83 7.84 8.83
CA ASN A 412 25.61 9.26 8.49
C ASN A 412 24.36 9.53 7.63
N ALA A 413 23.28 8.74 7.78
CA ALA A 413 21.99 9.12 7.22
C ALA A 413 21.53 10.47 7.79
N THR A 414 21.07 11.35 6.91
CA THR A 414 20.70 12.74 7.23
C THR A 414 19.40 13.13 6.58
N PHE A 415 18.77 14.17 7.14
CA PHE A 415 17.62 14.86 6.55
C PHE A 415 17.89 16.37 6.52
N LEU A 416 17.50 17.04 5.44
CA LEU A 416 17.76 18.48 5.26
C LEU A 416 16.46 19.29 5.32
N ILE A 417 16.46 20.33 6.14
CA ILE A 417 15.38 21.33 6.24
C ILE A 417 15.88 22.65 5.60
N PRO A 418 15.42 23.00 4.38
CA PRO A 418 15.72 24.29 3.78
C PRO A 418 15.12 25.45 4.58
N VAL A 419 15.90 26.51 4.79
CA VAL A 419 15.44 27.74 5.47
C VAL A 419 15.60 28.93 4.53
N GLN A 420 14.54 29.71 4.37
CA GLN A 420 14.56 30.88 3.50
C GLN A 420 15.59 31.92 3.99
N GLY A 421 16.40 32.45 3.07
CA GLY A 421 17.46 33.41 3.40
C GLY A 421 18.76 32.79 3.95
N GLN A 422 18.79 31.48 4.21
CA GLN A 422 20.01 30.78 4.62
C GLN A 422 20.67 30.06 3.44
N LYS A 423 22.00 30.11 3.37
CA LYS A 423 22.78 29.42 2.32
C LYS A 423 22.82 27.91 2.51
N ARG A 424 22.79 27.44 3.76
CA ARG A 424 22.85 26.02 4.11
C ARG A 424 21.53 25.62 4.79
N PRO A 425 20.99 24.43 4.49
CA PRO A 425 19.85 23.90 5.23
C PRO A 425 20.26 23.55 6.67
N ILE A 426 19.27 23.42 7.55
CA ILE A 426 19.45 22.74 8.83
C ILE A 426 19.55 21.25 8.51
N GLU A 427 20.62 20.60 9.00
CA GLU A 427 20.85 19.17 8.83
C GLU A 427 20.46 18.43 10.10
N LEU A 428 19.60 17.42 9.96
CA LEU A 428 19.29 16.46 11.01
C LEU A 428 20.17 15.23 10.79
N SER A 429 21.11 15.00 11.70
CA SER A 429 21.96 13.81 11.72
C SER A 429 21.42 12.74 12.67
N GLY A 430 21.92 11.51 12.56
CA GLY A 430 21.50 10.40 13.44
C GLY A 430 20.19 9.74 13.04
N LEU A 431 19.74 9.97 11.80
CA LEU A 431 18.57 9.32 11.24
C LEU A 431 18.81 7.80 11.14
N SER A 432 17.82 6.99 11.49
CA SER A 432 17.88 5.52 11.45
C SER A 432 16.66 4.95 10.71
N SER A 433 16.67 3.64 10.45
CA SER A 433 15.52 2.93 9.89
C SER A 433 14.48 2.68 10.99
N PHE A 434 13.49 3.57 11.10
CA PHE A 434 12.38 3.42 12.06
C PHE A 434 11.31 2.43 11.60
N VAL A 435 11.28 2.11 10.30
CA VAL A 435 10.37 1.13 9.72
C VAL A 435 11.16 -0.05 9.20
N ASN A 436 10.78 -1.27 9.59
CA ASN A 436 11.42 -2.49 9.12
C ASN A 436 10.41 -3.42 8.44
N CYS A 437 10.81 -4.03 7.32
CA CYS A 437 10.03 -5.09 6.69
C CYS A 437 10.08 -6.36 7.52
N ARG A 438 8.92 -6.91 7.87
CA ARG A 438 8.80 -8.21 8.51
C ARG A 438 8.16 -9.25 7.60
N GLY A 439 7.84 -8.90 6.35
CA GLY A 439 7.23 -9.80 5.39
C GLY A 439 6.65 -9.04 4.22
N ALA A 440 6.74 -9.62 3.02
CA ALA A 440 6.11 -9.05 1.84
C ALA A 440 5.65 -10.13 0.86
N ALA A 441 4.67 -9.78 0.03
CA ALA A 441 4.21 -10.61 -1.07
C ALA A 441 3.82 -9.74 -2.26
N TYR A 442 4.21 -10.17 -3.46
CA TYR A 442 3.68 -9.64 -4.70
C TYR A 442 2.52 -10.52 -5.13
N CYS A 443 1.33 -9.90 -5.21
CA CYS A 443 0.07 -10.59 -5.46
C CYS A 443 -0.53 -10.09 -6.76
N PHE A 444 -0.93 -10.99 -7.64
CA PHE A 444 -1.94 -10.72 -8.65
C PHE A 444 -3.30 -10.70 -7.98
N LEU A 445 -4.06 -9.65 -8.24
CA LEU A 445 -5.44 -9.46 -7.81
C LEU A 445 -6.34 -9.83 -8.99
N PRO A 446 -6.78 -11.10 -9.12
CA PRO A 446 -7.61 -11.52 -10.25
C PRO A 446 -8.98 -10.85 -10.21
N SER A 447 -9.58 -10.62 -11.38
CA SER A 447 -11.00 -10.29 -11.49
C SER A 447 -11.86 -11.51 -11.12
N GLY A 448 -13.17 -11.30 -10.93
CA GLY A 448 -14.13 -12.39 -10.77
C GLY A 448 -14.10 -13.35 -11.96
N THR A 449 -13.91 -12.82 -13.17
CA THR A 449 -13.75 -13.60 -14.40
C THR A 449 -12.47 -14.43 -14.39
N ALA A 450 -11.36 -13.87 -13.94
CA ALA A 450 -10.11 -14.61 -13.78
C ALA A 450 -10.23 -15.73 -12.74
N ILE A 451 -10.91 -15.48 -11.61
CA ILE A 451 -11.19 -16.53 -10.62
C ILE A 451 -12.04 -17.65 -11.24
N ARG A 452 -13.10 -17.32 -11.99
CA ARG A 452 -13.92 -18.32 -12.70
C ARG A 452 -13.10 -19.12 -13.72
N TYR A 453 -12.25 -18.46 -14.50
CA TYR A 453 -11.34 -19.11 -15.44
C TYR A 453 -10.41 -20.10 -14.72
N ILE A 454 -9.73 -19.65 -13.66
CA ILE A 454 -8.86 -20.52 -12.86
C ILE A 454 -9.66 -21.69 -12.31
N SER A 455 -10.85 -21.47 -11.74
CA SER A 455 -11.68 -22.53 -11.16
C SER A 455 -12.09 -23.62 -12.15
N ALA A 456 -12.16 -23.28 -13.45
CA ALA A 456 -12.58 -24.16 -14.53
C ALA A 456 -11.42 -24.87 -15.26
N LEU A 457 -10.17 -24.67 -14.82
CA LEU A 457 -9.02 -25.35 -15.41
C LEU A 457 -9.16 -26.88 -15.30
N PRO A 458 -8.77 -27.63 -16.34
CA PRO A 458 -8.86 -29.09 -16.32
C PRO A 458 -8.00 -29.66 -15.20
N SER A 459 -8.41 -30.80 -14.64
CA SER A 459 -7.53 -31.56 -13.77
C SER A 459 -6.33 -32.02 -14.59
N SER A 460 -5.12 -31.65 -14.17
CA SER A 460 -3.91 -32.21 -14.76
C SER A 460 -3.96 -33.74 -14.63
N PRO A 461 -3.66 -34.52 -15.69
CA PRO A 461 -3.46 -35.94 -15.52
C PRO A 461 -2.32 -36.15 -14.51
N ALA A 462 -2.59 -37.02 -13.52
CA ALA A 462 -1.68 -37.35 -12.43
C ALA A 462 -0.36 -37.97 -12.92
#